data_AF-A0AB37RGS4-F1
#
_entry.id   AF-A0AB37RGS4-F1
#
_cell.length_a   1.000
_cell.length_b   1.000
_cell.length_c   1.000
_cell.angle_alpha   90.00
_cell.angle_beta   90.00
_cell.angle_gamma   90.00
#
_symmetry.space_group_name_H-M   'P 1'
#
loop_
_entity.id
_entity.type
_entity.pdbx_description
1 polymer ?
#
loop_
_entity_poly.entity_id
_entity_poly.type
_entity_poly.pdbx_seq_one_letter_code
_entity_poly.pdbx_strand_id
1 'polypeptide(L)'
;MENPRQLSIEDQLEHLEAMGIKLDTSTREKDLKTISTVGYYKLKEFAMAFDSSTGESQGQQIHFDNLTFNQLITRYYQDKNLRINVLHAIESIEVYLQNELAAILGEKYGPFGYLKYSNWCDRSIPKFEIESRQYKFKKSLLWQVKKSQIPDIKYTRNLNSDGFPTVWLMIDTLTIGSTISLLQSMSKTNLELLSNKFDCTPHELLSWLGCLNLVRNICCHNSDLVDIKFVTKPIVPEEFSDEILRVHDRYSNRIAIAIFIILRLMNSVNHKYDFSAIRRSLGSIVNGNEDLAHILGFQSRNSLRKLPKSRGKHYHKGKHKK
;
A
#
# COMPACT_ATOMS: atom_id res chain seq x y z
N MET A 1 -15.37 -14.22 -33.90
CA MET A 1 -15.86 -13.50 -32.70
C MET A 1 -16.14 -12.08 -33.15
N GLU A 2 -17.37 -11.59 -32.99
CA GLU A 2 -17.65 -10.17 -33.23
C GLU A 2 -16.84 -9.31 -32.25
N ASN A 3 -16.31 -8.18 -32.72
CA ASN A 3 -15.62 -7.24 -31.86
C ASN A 3 -16.60 -6.65 -30.84
N PRO A 4 -16.18 -6.44 -29.57
CA PRO A 4 -17.02 -5.81 -28.58
C PRO A 4 -17.41 -4.39 -29.02
N ARG A 5 -18.68 -4.04 -28.82
CA ARG A 5 -19.22 -2.70 -29.11
C ARG A 5 -19.19 -1.84 -27.86
N GLN A 6 -18.99 -0.53 -28.04
CA GLN A 6 -19.07 0.43 -26.96
C GLN A 6 -20.53 0.62 -26.53
N LEU A 7 -20.78 0.52 -25.22
CA LEU A 7 -22.07 0.84 -24.60
C LEU A 7 -22.15 2.34 -24.30
N SER A 8 -23.33 2.94 -24.47
CA SER A 8 -23.61 4.30 -23.99
C SER A 8 -23.57 4.36 -22.45
N ILE A 9 -23.60 5.56 -21.87
CA ILE A 9 -23.59 5.69 -20.39
C ILE A 9 -24.92 5.19 -19.81
N GLU A 10 -26.00 5.38 -20.54
CA GLU A 10 -27.33 4.87 -20.26
C GLU A 10 -27.34 3.33 -20.28
N ASP A 11 -26.80 2.71 -21.33
CA ASP A 11 -26.67 1.25 -21.43
C ASP A 11 -25.79 0.69 -20.31
N GLN A 12 -24.73 1.41 -19.93
CA GLN A 12 -23.86 1.02 -18.81
C GLN A 12 -24.61 1.04 -17.47
N LEU A 13 -25.47 2.05 -17.24
CA LEU A 13 -26.31 2.15 -16.04
C LEU A 13 -27.36 1.02 -16.02
N GLU A 14 -28.02 0.78 -17.14
CA GLU A 14 -29.01 -0.30 -17.31
C GLU A 14 -28.36 -1.67 -17.14
N HIS A 15 -27.12 -1.84 -17.59
CA HIS A 15 -26.37 -3.08 -17.38
C HIS A 15 -26.03 -3.30 -15.90
N LEU A 16 -25.72 -2.23 -15.13
CA LEU A 16 -25.56 -2.33 -13.67
C LEU A 16 -26.88 -2.71 -12.98
N GLU A 17 -28.00 -2.12 -13.41
CA GLU A 17 -29.34 -2.45 -12.91
C GLU A 17 -29.73 -3.90 -13.20
N ALA A 18 -29.46 -4.37 -14.42
CA ALA A 18 -29.70 -5.76 -14.83
C ALA A 18 -28.87 -6.77 -14.03
N MET A 19 -27.70 -6.38 -13.50
CA MET A 19 -26.90 -7.19 -12.59
C MET A 19 -27.39 -7.12 -11.13
N GLY A 20 -28.53 -6.49 -10.83
CA GLY A 20 -29.15 -6.45 -9.49
C GLY A 20 -28.89 -5.18 -8.68
N ILE A 21 -28.15 -4.19 -9.22
CA ILE A 21 -27.94 -2.92 -8.52
C ILE A 21 -29.20 -2.07 -8.55
N LYS A 22 -29.77 -1.78 -7.37
CA LYS A 22 -31.01 -1.01 -7.24
C LYS A 22 -30.74 0.47 -7.56
N LEU A 23 -31.46 1.01 -8.55
CA LEU A 23 -31.42 2.41 -8.94
C LEU A 23 -32.59 3.20 -8.33
N ASP A 24 -32.40 4.51 -8.15
CA ASP A 24 -33.47 5.45 -7.78
C ASP A 24 -33.73 6.38 -8.96
N THR A 25 -34.96 6.38 -9.47
CA THR A 25 -35.37 7.21 -10.61
C THR A 25 -35.13 8.70 -10.35
N SER A 26 -35.23 9.16 -9.10
CA SER A 26 -35.02 10.55 -8.73
C SER A 26 -33.56 11.00 -8.84
N THR A 27 -32.60 10.06 -8.86
CA THR A 27 -31.16 10.36 -8.96
C THR A 27 -30.54 9.98 -10.30
N ARG A 28 -31.32 9.53 -11.29
CA ARG A 28 -30.81 8.98 -12.54
C ARG A 28 -29.77 9.86 -13.25
N GLU A 29 -30.02 11.17 -13.39
CA GLU A 29 -29.06 12.09 -14.03
C GLU A 29 -27.72 12.17 -13.28
N LYS A 30 -27.77 12.16 -11.95
CA LYS A 30 -26.58 12.13 -11.10
C LYS A 30 -25.82 10.82 -11.25
N ASP A 31 -26.54 9.71 -11.39
CA ASP A 31 -25.95 8.38 -11.53
C ASP A 31 -25.24 8.23 -12.88
N LEU A 32 -25.85 8.69 -13.98
CA LEU A 32 -25.21 8.78 -15.30
C LEU A 32 -23.93 9.63 -15.27
N LYS A 33 -23.99 10.81 -14.66
CA LYS A 33 -22.80 11.67 -14.49
C LYS A 33 -21.70 10.97 -13.68
N THR A 34 -22.08 10.18 -12.68
CA THR A 34 -21.13 9.44 -11.86
C THR A 34 -20.46 8.32 -12.66
N ILE A 35 -21.20 7.57 -13.48
CA ILE A 35 -20.62 6.55 -14.38
C ILE A 35 -19.65 7.20 -15.36
N SER A 36 -20.01 8.34 -15.95
CA SER A 36 -19.11 9.09 -16.85
C SER A 36 -17.82 9.56 -16.15
N THR A 37 -17.88 9.88 -14.85
CA THR A 37 -16.74 10.38 -14.08
C THR A 37 -15.85 9.27 -13.52
N VAL A 38 -16.45 8.21 -12.96
CA VAL A 38 -15.74 7.12 -12.27
C VAL A 38 -15.41 5.96 -13.20
N GLY A 39 -16.26 5.71 -14.19
CA GLY A 39 -16.16 4.61 -15.15
C GLY A 39 -16.87 3.34 -14.69
N TYR A 40 -17.56 2.70 -15.63
CA TYR A 40 -18.34 1.47 -15.40
C TYR A 40 -17.53 0.35 -14.75
N TYR A 41 -16.36 -0.01 -15.29
CA TYR A 41 -15.57 -1.12 -14.74
C TYR A 41 -15.01 -0.84 -13.34
N LYS A 42 -14.75 0.43 -13.03
CA LYS A 42 -14.32 0.82 -11.68
C LYS A 42 -15.46 0.64 -10.70
N LEU A 43 -16.67 1.07 -11.04
CA LEU A 43 -17.86 0.83 -10.22
C LEU A 43 -18.15 -0.67 -10.07
N LYS A 44 -18.05 -1.43 -11.17
CA LYS A 44 -18.22 -2.88 -11.14
C LYS A 44 -17.23 -3.58 -10.20
N GLU A 45 -15.96 -3.16 -10.18
CA GLU A 45 -14.94 -3.69 -9.26
C GLU A 45 -15.40 -3.61 -7.80
N PHE A 46 -15.88 -2.45 -7.35
CA PHE A 46 -16.37 -2.26 -5.98
C PHE A 46 -17.70 -2.96 -5.69
N ALA A 47 -18.48 -3.29 -6.73
CA ALA A 47 -19.71 -4.06 -6.59
C ALA A 47 -19.43 -5.55 -6.35
N MET A 48 -18.26 -6.08 -6.78
CA MET A 48 -17.90 -7.50 -6.63
C MET A 48 -17.91 -7.99 -5.18
N ALA A 49 -17.79 -7.10 -4.20
CA ALA A 49 -17.92 -7.43 -2.78
C ALA A 49 -19.32 -7.94 -2.39
N PHE A 50 -20.34 -7.63 -3.20
CA PHE A 50 -21.75 -7.95 -3.00
C PHE A 50 -22.25 -9.01 -3.99
N ASP A 51 -21.34 -9.63 -4.74
CA ASP A 51 -21.68 -10.72 -5.66
C ASP A 51 -22.22 -11.91 -4.85
N SER A 52 -23.46 -12.29 -5.14
CA SER A 52 -24.15 -13.41 -4.49
C SER A 52 -24.13 -14.68 -5.32
N SER A 53 -23.47 -14.67 -6.49
CA SER A 53 -23.30 -15.87 -7.29
C SER A 53 -22.38 -16.87 -6.56
N THR A 54 -22.97 -17.96 -6.06
CA THR A 54 -22.25 -19.04 -5.39
C THR A 54 -21.62 -19.97 -6.44
N GLY A 55 -20.34 -19.81 -6.74
CA GLY A 55 -19.58 -20.82 -7.49
C GLY A 55 -18.48 -20.28 -8.40
N GLU A 56 -17.50 -21.13 -8.69
CA GLU A 56 -16.30 -20.81 -9.46
C GLU A 56 -16.61 -20.09 -10.78
N SER A 57 -15.86 -19.00 -10.99
CA SER A 57 -16.05 -17.95 -12.00
C SER A 57 -15.74 -18.40 -13.43
N GLN A 58 -16.44 -19.42 -13.93
CA GLN A 58 -16.47 -19.73 -15.35
C GLN A 58 -17.92 -19.89 -15.81
N GLY A 59 -18.54 -18.76 -16.15
CA GLY A 59 -19.76 -18.73 -16.96
C GLY A 59 -21.08 -18.40 -16.25
N GLN A 60 -21.10 -18.17 -14.93
CA GLN A 60 -22.30 -17.66 -14.26
C GLN A 60 -22.46 -16.14 -14.47
N GLN A 61 -23.71 -15.69 -14.67
CA GLN A 61 -24.07 -14.27 -14.69
C GLN A 61 -23.91 -13.71 -13.28
N ILE A 62 -23.08 -12.67 -13.15
CA ILE A 62 -22.88 -11.92 -11.91
C ILE A 62 -24.22 -11.32 -11.48
N HIS A 63 -24.57 -11.48 -10.21
CA HIS A 63 -25.75 -10.86 -9.61
C HIS A 63 -25.39 -10.27 -8.24
N PHE A 64 -25.79 -9.02 -8.02
CA PHE A 64 -25.52 -8.28 -6.80
C PHE A 64 -26.78 -8.21 -5.94
N ASP A 65 -26.72 -8.78 -4.73
CA ASP A 65 -27.85 -8.73 -3.80
C ASP A 65 -27.75 -7.55 -2.84
N ASN A 66 -28.90 -6.90 -2.62
CA ASN A 66 -29.07 -5.85 -1.61
C ASN A 66 -28.12 -4.63 -1.76
N LEU A 67 -27.65 -4.35 -2.97
CA LEU A 67 -26.81 -3.21 -3.27
C LEU A 67 -27.59 -2.12 -4.01
N THR A 68 -27.65 -0.92 -3.45
CA THR A 68 -28.11 0.28 -4.16
C THR A 68 -26.94 0.99 -4.84
N PHE A 69 -27.22 1.73 -5.92
CA PHE A 69 -26.18 2.52 -6.59
C PHE A 69 -25.53 3.54 -5.64
N ASN A 70 -26.31 4.20 -4.79
CA ASN A 70 -25.79 5.15 -3.80
C ASN A 70 -24.84 4.48 -2.78
N GLN A 71 -25.15 3.27 -2.31
CA GLN A 71 -24.23 2.51 -1.45
C GLN A 71 -22.92 2.17 -2.17
N LEU A 72 -22.99 1.78 -3.44
CA LEU A 72 -21.80 1.52 -4.26
C LEU A 72 -20.92 2.76 -4.40
N ILE A 73 -21.52 3.92 -4.69
CA ILE A 73 -20.79 5.19 -4.78
C ILE A 73 -20.18 5.57 -3.44
N THR A 74 -20.94 5.43 -2.35
CA THR A 74 -20.45 5.69 -0.99
C THR A 74 -19.24 4.84 -0.67
N ARG A 75 -19.30 3.54 -0.96
CA ARG A 75 -18.19 2.59 -0.79
C ARG A 75 -16.95 3.02 -1.57
N TYR A 76 -17.10 3.34 -2.85
CA TYR A 76 -16.00 3.81 -3.70
C TYR A 76 -15.28 5.02 -3.09
N TYR A 77 -16.02 6.02 -2.60
CA TYR A 77 -15.41 7.22 -2.02
C TYR A 77 -14.81 6.97 -0.62
N GLN A 78 -15.39 6.07 0.17
CA GLN A 78 -14.80 5.62 1.42
C GLN A 78 -13.45 4.94 1.20
N ASP A 79 -13.39 4.00 0.25
CA ASP A 79 -12.15 3.34 -0.16
C ASP A 79 -11.12 4.36 -0.68
N LYS A 80 -11.51 5.25 -1.59
CA LYS A 80 -10.63 6.31 -2.10
C LYS A 80 -10.00 7.13 -0.98
N ASN A 81 -10.80 7.55 0.01
CA ASN A 81 -10.31 8.31 1.16
C ASN A 81 -9.37 7.46 2.03
N LEU A 82 -9.63 6.16 2.18
CA LEU A 82 -8.72 5.25 2.89
C LEU A 82 -7.39 5.11 2.14
N ARG A 83 -7.42 4.86 0.82
CA ARG A 83 -6.22 4.71 -0.02
C ARG A 83 -5.31 5.93 0.04
N ILE A 84 -5.87 7.15 -0.06
CA ILE A 84 -5.07 8.38 0.03
C ILE A 84 -4.37 8.48 1.40
N ASN A 85 -5.10 8.22 2.49
CA ASN A 85 -4.55 8.33 3.85
C ASN A 85 -3.53 7.23 4.17
N VAL A 86 -3.75 6.02 3.66
CA VAL A 86 -2.81 4.89 3.78
C VAL A 86 -1.55 5.16 2.95
N LEU A 87 -1.70 5.63 1.71
CA LEU A 87 -0.57 5.95 0.84
C LEU A 87 0.30 7.06 1.44
N HIS A 88 -0.30 8.08 2.06
CA HIS A 88 0.42 9.11 2.80
C HIS A 88 1.27 8.54 3.94
N ALA A 89 0.76 7.57 4.70
CA ALA A 89 1.54 6.93 5.76
C ALA A 89 2.67 6.04 5.19
N ILE A 90 2.38 5.27 4.13
CA ILE A 90 3.38 4.40 3.50
C ILE A 90 4.51 5.23 2.88
N GLU A 91 4.21 6.37 2.26
CA GLU A 91 5.22 7.25 1.66
C GLU A 91 6.29 7.67 2.68
N SER A 92 5.88 8.07 3.88
CA SER A 92 6.85 8.49 4.91
C SER A 92 7.70 7.32 5.40
N ILE A 93 7.14 6.09 5.44
CA ILE A 93 7.90 4.87 5.74
C ILE A 93 8.88 4.55 4.60
N GLU A 94 8.45 4.69 3.33
CA GLU A 94 9.27 4.45 2.14
C GLU A 94 10.48 5.39 2.10
N VAL A 95 10.27 6.68 2.33
CA VAL A 95 11.35 7.69 2.38
C VAL A 95 12.34 7.37 3.49
N TYR A 96 11.86 7.02 4.69
CA TYR A 96 12.74 6.66 5.80
C TYR A 96 13.55 5.39 5.51
N LEU A 97 12.89 4.34 5.00
CA LEU A 97 13.53 3.09 4.60
C LEU A 97 14.65 3.32 3.57
N GLN A 98 14.36 4.10 2.53
CA GLN A 98 15.30 4.40 1.45
C GLN A 98 16.52 5.16 1.97
N ASN A 99 16.31 6.16 2.84
CA ASN A 99 17.39 6.91 3.46
C ASN A 99 18.29 6.04 4.34
N GLU A 100 17.71 5.20 5.21
CA GLU A 100 18.49 4.29 6.04
C GLU A 100 19.26 3.24 5.20
N LEU A 101 18.65 2.74 4.11
CA LEU A 101 19.34 1.84 3.18
C LEU A 101 20.54 2.53 2.51
N ALA A 102 20.37 3.77 2.03
CA ALA A 102 21.46 4.54 1.44
C ALA A 102 22.57 4.83 2.45
N ALA A 103 22.23 5.15 3.70
CA ALA A 103 23.21 5.35 4.76
C ALA A 103 24.04 4.08 5.01
N ILE A 104 23.38 2.94 5.23
CA ILE A 104 24.06 1.65 5.48
C ILE A 104 24.98 1.26 4.32
N LEU A 105 24.51 1.36 3.08
CA LEU A 105 25.30 1.00 1.92
C LEU A 105 26.42 2.02 1.63
N GLY A 106 26.14 3.31 1.78
CA GLY A 106 27.08 4.39 1.52
C GLY A 106 28.23 4.47 2.52
N GLU A 107 27.92 4.35 3.81
CA GLU A 107 28.93 4.40 4.87
C GLU A 107 29.91 3.22 4.79
N LYS A 108 29.39 2.02 4.53
CA LYS A 108 30.19 0.78 4.54
C LYS A 108 30.89 0.47 3.22
N TYR A 109 30.30 0.86 2.09
CA TYR A 109 30.79 0.46 0.76
C TYR A 109 31.09 1.64 -0.17
N GLY A 110 30.90 2.86 0.29
CA GLY A 110 31.12 4.08 -0.48
C GLY A 110 29.99 4.39 -1.47
N PRO A 111 30.11 5.52 -2.21
CA PRO A 111 29.02 6.07 -3.03
C PRO A 111 28.53 5.14 -4.15
N PHE A 112 29.38 4.24 -4.65
CA PHE A 112 29.03 3.31 -5.73
C PHE A 112 29.13 1.84 -5.29
N GLY A 113 29.32 1.57 -3.99
CA GLY A 113 29.54 0.23 -3.46
C GLY A 113 28.38 -0.73 -3.73
N TYR A 114 27.17 -0.20 -3.82
CA TYR A 114 25.96 -0.96 -4.14
C TYR A 114 26.04 -1.69 -5.50
N LEU A 115 26.88 -1.22 -6.45
CA LEU A 115 27.06 -1.83 -7.76
C LEU A 115 27.79 -3.19 -7.73
N LYS A 116 28.48 -3.52 -6.63
CA LYS A 116 29.22 -4.76 -6.46
C LYS A 116 28.54 -5.65 -5.42
N TYR A 117 27.53 -6.40 -5.86
CA TYR A 117 26.67 -7.22 -5.00
C TYR A 117 27.48 -8.20 -4.13
N SER A 118 28.58 -8.75 -4.66
CA SER A 118 29.46 -9.66 -3.91
C SER A 118 30.03 -9.09 -2.61
N ASN A 119 30.02 -7.77 -2.42
CA ASN A 119 30.54 -7.13 -1.21
C ASN A 119 29.51 -7.05 -0.07
N TRP A 120 28.21 -7.06 -0.37
CA TRP A 120 27.15 -6.73 0.60
C TRP A 120 25.99 -7.72 0.64
N CYS A 121 25.87 -8.58 -0.38
CA CYS A 121 24.80 -9.56 -0.48
C CYS A 121 24.97 -10.75 0.46
N ASP A 122 23.88 -11.46 0.68
CA ASP A 122 23.89 -12.75 1.37
C ASP A 122 24.71 -13.77 0.57
N ARG A 123 25.73 -14.33 1.22
CA ARG A 123 26.62 -15.34 0.65
C ARG A 123 25.96 -16.73 0.54
N SER A 124 24.81 -16.92 1.18
CA SER A 124 24.00 -18.14 1.04
C SER A 124 23.32 -18.26 -0.33
N ILE A 125 23.10 -17.12 -1.01
CA ILE A 125 22.47 -17.07 -2.33
C ILE A 125 23.47 -17.57 -3.39
N PRO A 126 23.07 -18.48 -4.30
CA PRO A 126 23.94 -18.95 -5.37
C PRO A 126 24.54 -17.80 -6.20
N LYS A 127 25.84 -17.88 -6.49
CA LYS A 127 26.58 -16.82 -7.20
C LYS A 127 25.94 -16.42 -8.53
N PHE A 128 25.45 -17.39 -9.31
CA PHE A 128 24.78 -17.12 -10.59
C PHE A 128 23.49 -16.30 -10.41
N GLU A 129 22.78 -16.48 -9.29
CA GLU A 129 21.57 -15.74 -8.99
C GLU A 129 21.91 -14.31 -8.57
N ILE A 130 22.95 -14.12 -7.75
CA ILE A 130 23.46 -12.79 -7.40
C ILE A 130 23.89 -12.02 -8.65
N GLU A 131 24.61 -12.65 -9.57
CA GLU A 131 25.02 -12.03 -10.84
C GLU A 131 23.80 -11.65 -11.70
N SER A 132 22.79 -12.52 -11.78
CA SER A 132 21.53 -12.26 -12.47
C SER A 132 20.75 -11.09 -11.86
N ARG A 133 20.61 -11.05 -10.53
CA ARG A 133 19.98 -9.95 -9.79
C ARG A 133 20.72 -8.63 -10.00
N GLN A 134 22.06 -8.65 -9.89
CA GLN A 134 22.90 -7.48 -10.14
C GLN A 134 22.73 -6.95 -11.57
N TYR A 135 22.74 -7.84 -12.57
CA TYR A 135 22.56 -7.45 -13.97
C TYR A 135 21.18 -6.80 -14.21
N LYS A 136 20.11 -7.44 -13.75
CA LYS A 136 18.74 -6.92 -13.88
C LYS A 136 18.58 -5.56 -13.20
N PHE A 137 19.11 -5.43 -11.98
CA PHE A 137 19.08 -4.19 -11.21
C PHE A 137 19.82 -3.07 -11.94
N LYS A 138 21.07 -3.29 -12.37
CA LYS A 138 21.86 -2.28 -13.12
C LYS A 138 21.14 -1.82 -14.39
N LYS A 139 20.59 -2.75 -15.15
CA LYS A 139 19.84 -2.45 -16.39
C LYS A 139 18.59 -1.60 -16.09
N SER A 140 17.83 -1.96 -15.06
CA SER A 140 16.66 -1.20 -14.62
C SER A 140 17.04 0.20 -14.14
N LEU A 141 18.10 0.30 -13.33
CA LEU A 141 18.56 1.56 -12.76
C LEU A 141 19.00 2.55 -13.85
N LEU A 142 19.80 2.13 -14.84
CA LEU A 142 20.19 3.02 -15.95
C LEU A 142 18.97 3.52 -16.73
N TRP A 143 17.95 2.68 -16.91
CA TRP A 143 16.71 3.09 -17.55
C TRP A 143 15.92 4.11 -16.72
N GLN A 144 15.84 3.91 -15.41
CA GLN A 144 15.20 4.85 -14.47
C GLN A 144 15.95 6.19 -14.43
N VAL A 145 17.27 6.16 -14.32
CA VAL A 145 18.16 7.35 -14.34
C VAL A 145 17.93 8.16 -15.60
N LYS A 146 17.88 7.52 -16.78
CA LYS A 146 17.62 8.20 -18.06
C LYS A 146 16.26 8.90 -18.12
N LYS A 147 15.25 8.37 -17.43
CA LYS A 147 13.89 8.93 -17.39
C LYS A 147 13.65 9.88 -16.22
N SER A 148 14.55 9.89 -15.25
CA SER A 148 14.38 10.62 -14.01
C SER A 148 14.35 12.12 -14.26
N GLN A 149 13.46 12.79 -13.52
CA GLN A 149 13.35 14.25 -13.51
C GLN A 149 14.10 14.88 -12.32
N ILE A 150 14.82 14.07 -11.53
CA ILE A 150 15.63 14.56 -10.40
C ILE A 150 16.75 15.46 -10.96
N PRO A 151 16.81 16.74 -10.59
CA PRO A 151 17.80 17.68 -11.12
C PRO A 151 19.23 17.21 -10.89
N ASP A 152 19.51 16.62 -9.72
CA ASP A 152 20.84 16.22 -9.31
C ASP A 152 21.45 15.09 -10.14
N ILE A 153 20.63 14.31 -10.86
CA ILE A 153 21.11 13.26 -11.77
C ILE A 153 21.82 13.86 -13.00
N LYS A 154 21.55 15.13 -13.34
CA LYS A 154 22.19 15.80 -14.46
C LYS A 154 23.63 16.22 -14.17
N TYR A 155 24.05 16.25 -12.90
CA TYR A 155 25.41 16.62 -12.52
C TYR A 155 26.34 15.42 -12.62
N THR A 156 27.36 15.51 -13.49
CA THR A 156 28.36 14.44 -13.71
C THR A 156 29.09 14.02 -12.44
N ARG A 157 29.30 14.94 -11.48
CA ARG A 157 29.90 14.63 -10.16
C ARG A 157 29.11 13.59 -9.35
N ASN A 158 27.82 13.42 -9.64
CA ASN A 158 26.94 12.50 -8.95
C ASN A 158 26.83 11.15 -9.67
N LEU A 159 27.50 10.98 -10.81
CA LEU A 159 27.50 9.76 -11.61
C LEU A 159 28.91 9.18 -11.70
N ASN A 160 29.03 7.87 -11.84
CA ASN A 160 30.30 7.24 -12.22
C ASN A 160 30.49 7.24 -13.76
N SER A 161 31.60 6.68 -14.24
CA SER A 161 31.93 6.58 -15.67
C SER A 161 30.87 5.86 -16.51
N ASP A 162 30.13 4.93 -15.91
CA ASP A 162 29.12 4.11 -16.58
C ASP A 162 27.71 4.73 -16.47
N GLY A 163 27.60 5.93 -15.91
CA GLY A 163 26.33 6.65 -15.75
C GLY A 163 25.48 6.21 -14.56
N PHE A 164 26.03 5.42 -13.62
CA PHE A 164 25.33 5.05 -12.39
C PHE A 164 25.40 6.17 -11.36
N PRO A 165 24.30 6.49 -10.66
CA PRO A 165 24.28 7.52 -9.63
C PRO A 165 24.98 7.07 -8.34
N THR A 166 25.34 8.03 -7.49
CA THR A 166 25.70 7.71 -6.11
C THR A 166 24.55 7.03 -5.37
N VAL A 167 24.84 6.26 -4.33
CA VAL A 167 23.84 5.50 -3.56
C VAL A 167 22.70 6.38 -3.02
N TRP A 168 22.99 7.63 -2.67
CA TRP A 168 21.99 8.59 -2.19
C TRP A 168 21.01 9.00 -3.29
N LEU A 169 21.51 9.31 -4.50
CA LEU A 169 20.61 9.56 -5.63
C LEU A 169 19.96 8.29 -6.17
N MET A 170 20.62 7.14 -6.01
CA MET A 170 20.09 5.86 -6.45
C MET A 170 18.78 5.55 -5.72
N ILE A 171 18.71 5.71 -4.39
CA ILE A 171 17.49 5.38 -3.65
C ILE A 171 16.29 6.23 -4.08
N ASP A 172 16.51 7.50 -4.44
CA ASP A 172 15.45 8.42 -4.91
C ASP A 172 14.96 8.07 -6.32
N THR A 173 15.71 7.27 -7.08
CA THR A 173 15.28 6.77 -8.39
C THR A 173 14.52 5.45 -8.33
N LEU A 174 14.64 4.73 -7.22
CA LEU A 174 14.06 3.40 -7.09
C LEU A 174 12.56 3.47 -6.76
N THR A 175 11.85 2.45 -7.23
CA THR A 175 10.53 2.12 -6.66
C THR A 175 10.71 1.39 -5.33
N ILE A 176 9.70 1.40 -4.46
CA ILE A 176 9.67 0.55 -3.27
C ILE A 176 9.94 -0.94 -3.60
N GLY A 177 9.40 -1.45 -4.72
CA GLY A 177 9.64 -2.83 -5.15
C GLY A 177 11.10 -3.12 -5.48
N SER A 178 11.78 -2.18 -6.16
CA SER A 178 13.22 -2.27 -6.41
C SER A 178 14.03 -2.20 -5.12
N THR A 179 13.62 -1.35 -4.18
CA THR A 179 14.23 -1.23 -2.85
C THR A 179 14.11 -2.55 -2.08
N ILE A 180 12.92 -3.17 -2.03
CA ILE A 180 12.70 -4.47 -1.38
C ILE A 180 13.54 -5.57 -2.04
N SER A 181 13.69 -5.55 -3.37
CA SER A 181 14.55 -6.53 -4.07
C SER A 181 16.02 -6.41 -3.67
N LEU A 182 16.51 -5.18 -3.41
CA LEU A 182 17.83 -4.97 -2.82
C LEU A 182 17.91 -5.58 -1.41
N LEU A 183 16.94 -5.30 -0.55
CA LEU A 183 16.88 -5.85 0.82
C LEU A 183 16.90 -7.39 0.81
N GLN A 184 16.12 -8.03 -0.06
CA GLN A 184 16.10 -9.49 -0.23
C GLN A 184 17.42 -10.08 -0.73
N SER A 185 18.35 -9.24 -1.20
CA SER A 185 19.68 -9.65 -1.62
C SER A 185 20.74 -9.36 -0.55
N MET A 186 20.44 -8.52 0.45
CA MET A 186 21.41 -8.10 1.47
C MET A 186 21.79 -9.23 2.41
N SER A 187 23.04 -9.18 2.89
CA SER A 187 23.49 -10.07 3.97
C SER A 187 22.68 -9.86 5.24
N LYS A 188 22.56 -10.93 6.05
CA LYS A 188 21.87 -10.89 7.35
C LYS A 188 22.32 -9.72 8.22
N THR A 189 23.63 -9.49 8.32
CA THR A 189 24.19 -8.39 9.11
C THR A 189 23.71 -7.02 8.66
N ASN A 190 23.68 -6.76 7.34
CA ASN A 190 23.22 -5.47 6.85
C ASN A 190 21.69 -5.32 7.01
N LEU A 191 20.93 -6.42 6.88
CA LEU A 191 19.50 -6.41 7.16
C LEU A 191 19.20 -6.18 8.64
N GLU A 192 19.98 -6.76 9.56
CA GLU A 192 19.85 -6.52 10.99
C GLU A 192 20.10 -5.04 11.34
N LEU A 193 21.10 -4.40 10.72
CA LEU A 193 21.33 -2.96 10.88
C LEU A 193 20.08 -2.14 10.50
N LEU A 194 19.43 -2.50 9.39
CA LEU A 194 18.24 -1.81 8.93
C LEU A 194 17.00 -2.13 9.78
N SER A 195 16.76 -3.40 10.09
CA SER A 195 15.58 -3.82 10.87
C SER A 195 15.59 -3.27 12.29
N ASN A 196 16.78 -3.11 12.88
CA ASN A 196 16.95 -2.44 14.17
C ASN A 196 16.49 -0.98 14.14
N LYS A 197 16.54 -0.28 12.99
CA LYS A 197 15.99 1.08 12.85
C LYS A 197 14.46 1.12 12.90
N PHE A 198 13.81 -0.01 12.66
CA PHE A 198 12.36 -0.19 12.79
C PHE A 198 11.97 -0.97 14.04
N ASP A 199 12.94 -1.22 14.94
CA ASP A 199 12.78 -2.02 16.16
C ASP A 199 12.19 -3.41 15.89
N CYS A 200 12.54 -4.06 14.77
CA CYS A 200 12.02 -5.39 14.42
C CYS A 200 13.10 -6.33 13.88
N THR A 201 12.73 -7.60 13.70
CA THR A 201 13.62 -8.59 13.10
C THR A 201 13.72 -8.42 11.58
N PRO A 202 14.80 -8.90 10.93
CA PRO A 202 14.91 -8.92 9.47
C PRO A 202 13.74 -9.61 8.77
N HIS A 203 13.25 -10.70 9.37
CA HIS A 203 12.16 -11.49 8.82
C HIS A 203 10.82 -10.74 8.88
N GLU A 204 10.54 -10.06 9.99
CA GLU A 204 9.40 -9.15 10.11
C GLU A 204 9.49 -8.00 9.13
N LEU A 205 10.63 -7.30 9.06
CA LEU A 205 10.79 -6.18 8.14
C LEU A 205 10.50 -6.59 6.69
N LEU A 206 11.10 -7.68 6.21
CA LEU A 206 10.86 -8.15 4.85
C LEU A 206 9.40 -8.57 4.60
N SER A 207 8.77 -9.22 5.59
CA SER A 207 7.35 -9.58 5.53
C SER A 207 6.44 -8.35 5.43
N TRP A 208 6.70 -7.36 6.29
CA TRP A 208 5.93 -6.12 6.38
C TRP A 208 6.11 -5.25 5.14
N LEU A 209 7.33 -5.08 4.64
CA LEU A 209 7.59 -4.34 3.40
C LEU A 209 6.96 -5.01 2.19
N GLY A 210 6.93 -6.35 2.13
CA GLY A 210 6.18 -7.09 1.12
C GLY A 210 4.68 -6.77 1.14
N CYS A 211 4.09 -6.71 2.34
CA CYS A 211 2.70 -6.29 2.54
C CYS A 211 2.48 -4.84 2.12
N LEU A 212 3.34 -3.90 2.55
CA LEU A 212 3.21 -2.49 2.20
C LEU A 212 3.36 -2.25 0.70
N ASN A 213 4.25 -2.97 0.00
CA ASN A 213 4.38 -2.87 -1.45
C ASN A 213 3.08 -3.26 -2.17
N LEU A 214 2.43 -4.35 -1.74
CA LEU A 214 1.12 -4.74 -2.29
C LEU A 214 0.05 -3.67 -2.03
N VAL A 215 -0.08 -3.21 -0.78
CA VAL A 215 -1.06 -2.19 -0.39
C VAL A 215 -0.83 -0.87 -1.14
N ARG A 216 0.44 -0.44 -1.25
CA ARG A 216 0.85 0.74 -2.00
C ARG A 216 0.48 0.63 -3.47
N ASN A 217 0.72 -0.52 -4.09
CA ASN A 217 0.36 -0.74 -5.49
C ASN A 217 -1.16 -0.72 -5.70
N ILE A 218 -1.95 -1.34 -4.83
CA ILE A 218 -3.42 -1.23 -4.85
C ILE A 218 -3.85 0.23 -4.75
N CYS A 219 -3.25 0.99 -3.82
CA CYS A 219 -3.52 2.42 -3.66
C CYS A 219 -3.25 3.20 -4.96
N CYS A 220 -2.08 3.01 -5.57
CA CYS A 220 -1.65 3.72 -6.78
C CYS A 220 -2.44 3.32 -8.04
N HIS A 221 -2.88 2.07 -8.15
CA HIS A 221 -3.69 1.59 -9.27
C HIS A 221 -5.20 1.89 -9.12
N ASN A 222 -5.58 2.57 -8.03
CA ASN A 222 -6.97 2.86 -7.70
C ASN A 222 -7.85 1.60 -7.59
N SER A 223 -7.28 0.50 -7.13
CA SER A 223 -7.98 -0.77 -6.93
C SER A 223 -8.64 -0.84 -5.56
N ASP A 224 -9.58 -1.77 -5.39
CA ASP A 224 -10.28 -1.99 -4.13
C ASP A 224 -9.30 -2.41 -3.01
N LEU A 225 -9.13 -1.52 -2.03
CA LEU A 225 -8.29 -1.74 -0.86
C LEU A 225 -9.11 -2.30 0.31
N VAL A 226 -10.38 -1.91 0.42
CA VAL A 226 -11.27 -2.32 1.52
C VAL A 226 -11.46 -3.85 1.56
N ASP A 227 -11.60 -4.50 0.40
CA ASP A 227 -11.80 -5.95 0.32
C ASP A 227 -10.54 -6.79 0.15
N ILE A 228 -9.35 -6.18 0.29
CA ILE A 228 -8.08 -6.88 0.14
C ILE A 228 -8.02 -8.18 0.95
N LYS A 229 -7.52 -9.25 0.30
CA LYS A 229 -7.18 -10.52 0.94
C LYS A 229 -5.72 -10.84 0.66
N PHE A 230 -4.90 -10.91 1.71
CA PHE A 230 -3.50 -11.30 1.59
C PHE A 230 -3.39 -12.80 1.33
N VAL A 231 -2.87 -13.17 0.16
CA VAL A 231 -2.49 -14.56 -0.17
C VAL A 231 -1.26 -14.96 0.64
N THR A 232 -0.19 -14.17 0.53
CA THR A 232 0.98 -14.28 1.42
C THR A 232 0.68 -13.48 2.69
N LYS A 233 0.33 -14.19 3.77
CA LYS A 233 0.00 -13.53 5.03
C LYS A 233 1.24 -12.87 5.64
N PRO A 234 1.21 -11.56 5.93
CA PRO A 234 2.30 -10.94 6.65
C PRO A 234 2.34 -11.42 8.10
N ILE A 235 3.51 -11.30 8.72
CA ILE A 235 3.68 -11.55 10.14
C ILE A 235 2.89 -10.51 10.91
N VAL A 236 2.08 -10.97 11.86
CA VAL A 236 1.29 -10.10 12.73
C VAL A 236 2.22 -9.42 13.75
N PRO A 237 2.21 -8.08 13.88
CA PRO A 237 2.91 -7.42 14.96
C PRO A 237 2.33 -7.86 16.30
N GLU A 238 3.15 -8.45 17.17
CA GLU A 238 2.72 -9.09 18.42
C GLU A 238 1.95 -8.12 19.34
N GLU A 239 2.39 -6.87 19.43
CA GLU A 239 1.74 -5.81 20.23
C GLU A 239 0.30 -5.46 19.79
N PHE A 240 -0.12 -5.88 18.59
CA PHE A 240 -1.46 -5.65 18.04
C PHE A 240 -2.22 -6.96 17.78
N SER A 241 -1.74 -8.10 18.27
CA SER A 241 -2.34 -9.42 18.03
C SER A 241 -3.82 -9.47 18.42
N ASP A 242 -4.16 -8.87 19.56
CA ASP A 242 -5.52 -8.92 20.13
C ASP A 242 -6.51 -8.02 19.39
N GLU A 243 -6.00 -7.17 18.50
CA GLU A 243 -6.79 -6.21 17.73
C GLU A 243 -7.11 -6.72 16.32
N ILE A 244 -6.54 -7.86 15.94
CA ILE A 244 -6.74 -8.51 14.65
C ILE A 244 -7.66 -9.70 14.85
N LEU A 245 -8.72 -9.75 14.04
CA LEU A 245 -9.71 -10.82 14.10
C LEU A 245 -9.06 -12.20 13.94
N ARG A 246 -9.42 -13.14 14.82
CA ARG A 246 -9.05 -14.54 14.69
C ARG A 246 -10.25 -15.39 14.31
N VAL A 247 -10.08 -16.24 13.30
CA VAL A 247 -11.09 -17.19 12.83
C VAL A 247 -10.44 -18.57 12.79
N HIS A 248 -10.97 -19.52 13.57
CA HIS A 248 -10.39 -20.86 13.77
C HIS A 248 -8.88 -20.80 14.12
N ASP A 249 -8.55 -20.02 15.15
CA ASP A 249 -7.20 -19.76 15.66
C ASP A 249 -6.21 -19.07 14.70
N ARG A 250 -6.63 -18.75 13.47
CA ARG A 250 -5.80 -18.06 12.48
C ARG A 250 -6.17 -16.59 12.42
N TYR A 251 -5.17 -15.72 12.35
CA TYR A 251 -5.40 -14.31 12.06
C TYR A 251 -6.04 -14.12 10.68
N SER A 252 -7.00 -13.19 10.65
CA SER A 252 -7.62 -12.66 9.44
C SER A 252 -6.55 -12.14 8.48
N ASN A 253 -6.73 -12.35 7.19
CA ASN A 253 -5.78 -11.89 6.15
C ASN A 253 -6.29 -10.63 5.44
N ARG A 254 -6.98 -9.75 6.18
CA ARG A 254 -7.60 -8.53 5.67
C ARG A 254 -6.78 -7.29 6.05
N ILE A 255 -7.26 -6.12 5.62
CA ILE A 255 -6.57 -4.84 5.73
C ILE A 255 -6.11 -4.47 7.15
N ALA A 256 -6.79 -4.93 8.21
CA ALA A 256 -6.42 -4.64 9.59
C ALA A 256 -4.94 -4.95 9.89
N ILE A 257 -4.39 -6.06 9.37
CA ILE A 257 -2.97 -6.38 9.59
C ILE A 257 -2.08 -5.30 8.97
N ALA A 258 -2.36 -4.87 7.73
CA ALA A 258 -1.58 -3.83 7.08
C ALA A 258 -1.65 -2.51 7.85
N ILE A 259 -2.81 -2.14 8.39
CA ILE A 259 -2.98 -0.92 9.19
C ILE A 259 -2.10 -0.97 10.46
N PHE A 260 -2.05 -2.12 11.14
CA PHE A 260 -1.20 -2.29 12.32
C PHE A 260 0.29 -2.39 11.99
N ILE A 261 0.66 -2.95 10.83
CA ILE A 261 2.03 -2.90 10.31
C ILE A 261 2.46 -1.46 10.03
N ILE A 262 1.61 -0.67 9.38
CA ILE A 262 1.87 0.76 9.13
C ILE A 262 2.05 1.48 10.47
N LEU A 263 1.17 1.24 11.44
CA LEU A 263 1.31 1.82 12.78
C LEU A 263 2.66 1.44 13.42
N ARG A 264 3.04 0.17 13.33
CA ARG A 264 4.28 -0.35 13.91
C ARG A 264 5.52 0.29 13.32
N LEU A 265 5.61 0.32 11.99
CA LEU A 265 6.74 0.91 11.27
C LEU A 265 6.78 2.43 11.44
N MET A 266 5.62 3.09 11.43
CA MET A 266 5.52 4.54 11.62
C MET A 266 5.99 4.98 12.99
N ASN A 267 5.91 4.15 14.02
CA ASN A 267 6.38 4.53 15.35
C ASN A 267 7.90 4.84 15.36
N SER A 268 8.69 4.07 14.59
CA SER A 268 10.13 4.32 14.43
C SER A 268 10.43 5.49 13.48
N VAL A 269 9.55 5.76 12.51
CA VAL A 269 9.69 6.89 11.57
C VAL A 269 9.31 8.22 12.20
N ASN A 270 8.12 8.28 12.80
CA ASN A 270 7.53 9.45 13.43
C ASN A 270 6.47 9.03 14.46
N HIS A 271 6.91 8.84 15.71
CA HIS A 271 6.04 8.53 16.85
C HIS A 271 4.90 9.55 17.11
N LYS A 272 4.90 10.72 16.45
CA LYS A 272 3.84 11.75 16.55
C LYS A 272 2.91 11.79 15.34
N TYR A 273 3.06 10.87 14.39
CA TYR A 273 2.22 10.80 13.19
C TYR A 273 0.74 10.73 13.56
N ASP A 274 -0.09 11.51 12.86
CA ASP A 274 -1.53 11.58 13.13
C ASP A 274 -2.30 10.52 12.33
N PHE A 275 -2.76 9.46 12.99
CA PHE A 275 -3.61 8.45 12.35
C PHE A 275 -5.08 8.85 12.30
N SER A 276 -5.46 10.07 12.70
CA SER A 276 -6.84 10.54 12.68
C SER A 276 -7.52 10.43 11.31
N ALA A 277 -6.77 10.63 10.22
CA ALA A 277 -7.33 10.54 8.86
C ALA A 277 -7.67 9.09 8.50
N ILE A 278 -6.74 8.14 8.70
CA ILE A 278 -6.96 6.70 8.49
C ILE A 278 -8.10 6.22 9.40
N ARG A 279 -8.09 6.59 10.68
CA ARG A 279 -9.13 6.22 11.64
C ARG A 279 -10.51 6.74 11.26
N ARG A 280 -10.62 7.96 10.71
CA ARG A 280 -11.90 8.50 10.20
C ARG A 280 -12.37 7.75 8.96
N SER A 281 -11.47 7.44 8.01
CA SER A 281 -11.83 6.64 6.83
C SER A 281 -12.36 5.26 7.22
N LEU A 282 -11.62 4.54 8.08
CA LEU A 282 -12.04 3.24 8.60
C LEU A 282 -13.34 3.34 9.41
N GLY A 283 -13.48 4.38 10.24
CA GLY A 283 -14.70 4.63 11.01
C GLY A 283 -15.93 4.89 10.15
N SER A 284 -15.76 5.56 9.00
CA SER A 284 -16.84 5.75 8.01
C SER A 284 -17.26 4.42 7.38
N ILE A 285 -16.30 3.55 7.05
CA ILE A 285 -16.57 2.20 6.49
C ILE A 285 -17.26 1.31 7.53
N VAL A 286 -16.72 1.25 8.75
CA VAL A 286 -17.26 0.42 9.83
C VAL A 286 -18.63 0.94 10.29
N ASN A 287 -18.85 2.26 10.25
CA ASN A 287 -20.11 2.93 10.62
C ASN A 287 -20.72 2.43 11.95
N GLY A 288 -19.87 2.11 12.92
CA GLY A 288 -20.28 1.56 14.22
C GLY A 288 -20.77 0.11 14.23
N ASN A 289 -20.79 -0.59 13.08
CA ASN A 289 -21.19 -1.98 12.94
C ASN A 289 -20.01 -2.94 13.18
N GLU A 290 -20.21 -3.90 14.08
CA GLU A 290 -19.19 -4.90 14.46
C GLU A 290 -18.83 -5.84 13.30
N ASP A 291 -19.81 -6.27 12.50
CA ASP A 291 -19.62 -7.18 11.38
C ASP A 291 -18.76 -6.52 10.28
N LEU A 292 -18.96 -5.22 10.04
CA LEU A 292 -18.13 -4.45 9.12
C LEU A 292 -16.69 -4.33 9.63
N ALA A 293 -16.48 -4.23 10.95
CA ALA A 293 -15.13 -4.27 11.50
C ALA A 293 -14.46 -5.65 11.28
N HIS A 294 -15.21 -6.74 11.46
CA HIS A 294 -14.74 -8.09 11.22
C HIS A 294 -14.41 -8.36 9.75
N ILE A 295 -15.20 -7.84 8.82
CA ILE A 295 -14.93 -7.93 7.37
C ILE A 295 -13.57 -7.30 7.00
N LEU A 296 -13.21 -6.18 7.64
CA LEU A 296 -11.90 -5.54 7.50
C LEU A 296 -10.77 -6.27 8.25
N GLY A 297 -11.11 -7.27 9.07
CA GLY A 297 -10.19 -8.06 9.88
C GLY A 297 -9.82 -7.47 11.23
N PHE A 298 -10.53 -6.45 11.70
CA PHE A 298 -10.37 -5.97 13.07
C PHE A 298 -11.11 -6.90 14.03
N GLN A 299 -10.52 -7.17 15.21
CA GLN A 299 -11.18 -7.98 16.25
C GLN A 299 -12.45 -7.30 16.76
N SER A 300 -12.44 -5.97 16.83
CA SER A 300 -13.64 -5.19 17.11
C SER A 300 -13.61 -3.80 16.50
N ARG A 301 -14.75 -3.10 16.49
CA ARG A 301 -14.82 -1.67 16.17
C ARG A 301 -13.96 -0.81 17.11
N ASN A 302 -13.69 -1.29 18.33
CA ASN A 302 -12.84 -0.60 19.30
C ASN A 302 -11.35 -0.70 18.93
N SER A 303 -10.95 -1.66 18.11
CA SER A 303 -9.56 -1.81 17.64
C SER A 303 -9.08 -0.57 16.87
N LEU A 304 -10.00 0.13 16.20
CA LEU A 304 -9.72 1.43 15.55
C LEU A 304 -9.25 2.52 16.54
N ARG A 305 -9.49 2.35 17.86
CA ARG A 305 -9.06 3.31 18.88
C ARG A 305 -7.57 3.27 19.15
N LYS A 306 -6.90 2.17 18.78
CA LYS A 306 -5.43 2.03 18.88
C LYS A 306 -4.69 2.95 17.92
N LEU A 307 -5.36 3.39 16.85
CA LEU A 307 -4.83 4.41 15.95
C LEU A 307 -4.76 5.76 16.68
N PRO A 308 -3.55 6.25 17.00
CA PRO A 308 -3.40 7.43 17.84
C PRO A 308 -3.76 8.69 17.06
N LYS A 309 -4.34 9.65 17.77
CA LYS A 309 -4.44 11.02 17.27
C LYS A 309 -3.17 11.76 17.67
N SER A 310 -2.63 12.60 16.79
CA SER A 310 -1.52 13.46 17.19
C SER A 310 -1.96 14.32 18.38
N ARG A 311 -1.18 14.27 19.48
CA ARG A 311 -1.38 15.17 20.62
C ARG A 311 -1.04 16.57 20.12
N GLY A 312 -2.06 17.34 19.74
CA GLY A 312 -1.90 18.69 19.25
C GLY A 312 -1.01 19.50 20.20
N LYS A 313 -0.07 20.27 19.64
CA LYS A 313 0.66 21.29 20.37
C LYS A 313 -0.38 22.21 21.02
N HIS A 314 -0.58 22.09 22.33
CA HIS A 314 -1.02 23.24 23.09
C HIS A 314 0.10 24.27 22.94
N TYR A 315 -0.06 25.17 21.96
CA TYR A 315 0.61 26.46 22.03
C TYR A 315 0.15 27.08 23.35
N HIS A 316 0.95 26.93 24.40
CA HIS A 316 0.93 27.89 25.48
C HIS A 316 1.18 29.23 24.80
N LYS A 317 0.10 29.99 24.59
CA LYS A 317 0.18 31.45 24.51
C LYS A 317 0.90 31.86 25.78
N GLY A 318 2.21 32.01 25.68
CA GLY A 318 3.00 32.67 26.70
C GLY A 318 2.30 33.98 26.97
N LYS A 319 1.73 34.09 28.18
CA LYS A 319 1.32 35.38 28.71
C LYS A 319 2.60 36.21 28.74
N HIS A 320 2.79 37.07 27.74
CA HIS A 320 3.58 38.27 27.93
C HIS A 320 2.87 39.05 29.04
N LYS A 321 3.33 38.84 30.27
CA LYS A 321 3.05 39.70 31.41
C LYS A 321 4.34 40.44 31.73
N LYS A 322 4.28 41.73 31.36
CA LYS A 322 5.08 42.88 31.79
C LYS A 322 6.52 42.92 31.34
#